data_AF-A0A1B6JE55-F1
#
_entry.id   AF-A0A1B6JE55-F1
#
_cell.length_a   1.000
_cell.length_b   1.000
_cell.length_c   1.000
_cell.angle_alpha   90.00
_cell.angle_beta   90.00
_cell.angle_gamma   90.00
#
_symmetry.space_group_name_H-M   'P 1'
#
loop_
_entity.id
_entity.type
_entity.pdbx_description
1 polymer ?
#
loop_
_entity_poly.entity_id
_entity_poly.type
_entity_poly.pdbx_seq_one_letter_code
_entity_poly.pdbx_strand_id
1 'polypeptide(L)'
;DVKKGEKNTIVNSYNRNFTGRNDANPATHAFVTSPELVTALSIAGSLDFDPTSQKLKGKDGKEFKLSDPFGPELPVKGFDPGVDTYQAPPPDGASLKVDVDPKSQRLQLLEPFDVWDGKDYVDMTILIKVKGKCTTDHISAAGPWL
;
A
#
# COMPACT_ATOMS: atom_id res chain seq x y z
N ASP A 1 -11.34 -12.90 -4.69
CA ASP A 1 -11.33 -11.46 -5.00
C ASP A 1 -12.76 -11.02 -5.32
N VAL A 2 -13.15 -9.82 -4.93
CA VAL A 2 -14.51 -9.28 -5.21
C VAL A 2 -14.57 -8.74 -6.63
N LYS A 3 -15.78 -8.67 -7.23
CA LYS A 3 -15.91 -8.09 -8.57
C LYS A 3 -15.68 -6.57 -8.50
N LYS A 4 -15.08 -5.98 -9.54
CA LYS A 4 -14.88 -4.53 -9.59
C LYS A 4 -16.22 -3.79 -9.47
N GLY A 5 -16.30 -2.83 -8.55
CA GLY A 5 -17.52 -2.08 -8.23
C GLY A 5 -18.40 -2.73 -7.17
N GLU A 6 -18.08 -3.96 -6.72
CA GLU A 6 -18.77 -4.60 -5.62
C GLU A 6 -18.48 -3.87 -4.31
N LYS A 7 -19.53 -3.60 -3.53
CA LYS A 7 -19.39 -2.94 -2.23
C LYS A 7 -18.96 -3.95 -1.19
N ASN A 8 -17.77 -3.76 -0.64
CA ASN A 8 -17.23 -4.57 0.44
C ASN A 8 -16.47 -3.69 1.44
N THR A 9 -16.09 -4.31 2.55
CA THR A 9 -15.22 -3.70 3.57
C THR A 9 -13.95 -4.53 3.70
N ILE A 10 -12.83 -3.83 3.88
CA ILE A 10 -11.56 -4.43 4.30
C ILE A 10 -11.01 -3.69 5.53
N VAL A 11 -10.32 -4.40 6.40
CA VAL A 11 -9.61 -3.83 7.55
C VAL A 11 -8.14 -4.20 7.42
N ASN A 12 -7.24 -3.24 7.56
CA ASN A 12 -5.79 -3.47 7.42
C ASN A 12 -5.00 -2.68 8.46
N SER A 13 -3.75 -3.10 8.66
CA SER A 13 -2.77 -2.45 9.55
C SER A 13 -1.73 -1.63 8.77
N TYR A 14 -2.12 -1.14 7.59
CA TYR A 14 -1.29 -0.25 6.79
C TYR A 14 -1.50 1.21 7.25
N ASN A 15 -1.30 2.19 6.37
CA ASN A 15 -1.35 3.60 6.73
C ASN A 15 -2.15 4.47 5.73
N ARG A 16 -2.72 3.87 4.67
CA ARG A 16 -3.51 4.57 3.66
C ARG A 16 -4.71 3.74 3.25
N ASN A 17 -5.86 4.40 3.14
CA ASN A 17 -7.15 3.83 2.74
C ASN A 17 -7.89 4.71 1.72
N PHE A 18 -7.14 5.39 0.84
CA PHE A 18 -7.77 6.15 -0.23
C PHE A 18 -8.53 5.22 -1.18
N THR A 19 -9.56 5.77 -1.82
CA THR A 19 -10.44 5.06 -2.75
C THR A 19 -9.65 4.25 -3.77
N GLY A 20 -9.91 2.93 -3.84
CA GLY A 20 -9.26 2.02 -4.79
C GLY A 20 -7.77 1.79 -4.58
N ARG A 21 -7.16 2.24 -3.48
CA ARG A 21 -5.71 2.10 -3.27
C ARG A 21 -5.24 0.65 -3.13
N ASN A 22 -6.05 -0.20 -2.49
CA ASN A 22 -5.65 -1.57 -2.18
C ASN A 22 -5.92 -2.55 -3.33
N ASP A 23 -6.99 -2.34 -4.09
CA ASP A 23 -7.55 -3.30 -5.06
C ASP A 23 -8.09 -2.65 -6.34
N ALA A 24 -7.89 -1.34 -6.53
CA ALA A 24 -8.49 -0.55 -7.62
C ALA A 24 -10.03 -0.58 -7.69
N ASN A 25 -10.71 -1.02 -6.63
CA ASN A 25 -12.16 -1.00 -6.51
C ASN A 25 -12.62 0.26 -5.75
N PRO A 26 -13.32 1.22 -6.39
CA PRO A 26 -13.75 2.43 -5.71
C PRO A 26 -14.86 2.20 -4.66
N ALA A 27 -15.53 1.05 -4.70
CA ALA A 27 -16.60 0.70 -3.76
C ALA A 27 -16.09 0.02 -2.47
N THR A 28 -14.78 -0.30 -2.41
CA THR A 28 -14.15 -0.87 -1.21
C THR A 28 -14.03 0.19 -0.11
N HIS A 29 -14.61 -0.11 1.06
CA HIS A 29 -14.41 0.68 2.27
C HIS A 29 -13.23 0.11 3.05
N ALA A 30 -12.09 0.82 3.03
CA ALA A 30 -10.89 0.39 3.74
C ALA A 30 -10.76 1.11 5.09
N PHE A 31 -10.64 0.34 6.17
CA PHE A 31 -10.38 0.85 7.52
C PHE A 31 -8.95 0.50 7.93
N VAL A 32 -8.27 1.46 8.57
CA VAL A 32 -6.91 1.30 9.09
C VAL A 32 -6.97 1.22 10.61
N THR A 33 -6.32 0.23 11.20
CA THR A 33 -6.23 0.05 12.65
C THR A 33 -4.98 -0.77 13.05
N SER A 34 -4.82 -1.09 14.33
CA SER A 34 -3.71 -1.90 14.83
C SER A 34 -3.77 -3.35 14.30
N PRO A 35 -2.62 -4.04 14.14
CA PRO A 35 -2.59 -5.43 13.65
C PRO A 35 -3.36 -6.41 14.56
N GLU A 36 -3.42 -6.15 15.86
CA GLU A 36 -4.19 -6.94 16.82
C GLU A 36 -5.69 -6.86 16.53
N LEU A 37 -6.19 -5.64 16.27
CA LEU A 37 -7.60 -5.44 15.96
C LEU A 37 -7.96 -6.00 14.58
N VAL A 38 -7.07 -5.86 13.58
CA VAL A 38 -7.24 -6.54 12.28
C VAL A 38 -7.42 -8.05 12.49
N THR A 39 -6.60 -8.66 13.34
CA THR A 39 -6.67 -10.10 13.64
C THR A 39 -8.00 -10.47 14.32
N ALA A 40 -8.40 -9.74 15.36
CA ALA A 40 -9.65 -9.98 16.08
C ALA A 40 -10.89 -9.85 15.16
N LEU A 41 -10.95 -8.79 14.36
CA LEU A 41 -12.05 -8.55 13.41
C LEU A 41 -12.05 -9.56 12.27
N SER A 42 -10.87 -10.07 11.86
CA SER A 42 -10.78 -11.12 10.84
C SER A 42 -11.31 -12.47 11.34
N ILE A 43 -11.10 -12.79 12.62
CA ILE A 43 -11.69 -13.99 13.25
C ILE A 43 -13.21 -13.83 13.37
N ALA A 44 -13.68 -12.65 13.78
CA ALA A 44 -15.11 -12.39 13.97
C ALA A 44 -15.88 -12.24 12.65
N GLY A 45 -15.24 -11.74 11.59
CA GLY A 45 -15.85 -11.50 10.28
C GLY A 45 -16.85 -10.33 10.25
N SER A 46 -16.84 -9.46 11.26
CA SER A 46 -17.75 -8.31 11.36
C SER A 46 -17.05 -7.10 11.98
N LEU A 47 -17.40 -5.89 11.51
CA LEU A 47 -16.94 -4.62 12.10
C LEU A 47 -17.64 -4.27 13.42
N ASP A 48 -18.81 -4.86 13.66
CA ASP A 48 -19.59 -4.61 14.88
C ASP A 48 -19.04 -5.39 16.08
N PHE A 49 -17.99 -6.20 15.88
CA PHE A 49 -17.36 -6.96 16.93
C PHE A 49 -16.42 -6.10 17.77
N ASP A 50 -16.69 -6.02 19.07
CA ASP A 50 -15.82 -5.35 20.05
C ASP A 50 -15.08 -6.41 20.89
N PRO A 51 -13.77 -6.64 20.65
CA PRO A 51 -13.00 -7.65 21.38
C PRO A 51 -12.86 -7.33 22.88
N THR A 52 -13.07 -6.07 23.29
CA THR A 52 -12.93 -5.66 24.70
C THR A 52 -14.13 -6.04 25.56
N SER A 53 -15.26 -6.41 24.96
CA SER A 53 -16.50 -6.68 25.69
C SER A 53 -17.25 -7.93 25.22
N GLN A 54 -17.16 -8.30 23.94
CA GLN A 54 -17.97 -9.35 23.34
C GLN A 54 -17.28 -10.73 23.32
N LYS A 55 -18.08 -11.77 23.09
CA LYS A 55 -17.63 -13.17 23.02
C LYS A 55 -17.78 -13.74 21.61
N LEU A 56 -17.00 -14.77 21.33
CA LEU A 56 -17.07 -15.60 20.13
C LEU A 56 -17.51 -17.02 20.50
N LYS A 57 -18.06 -17.74 19.54
CA LYS A 57 -18.46 -19.14 19.71
C LYS A 57 -17.43 -20.08 19.08
N GLY A 58 -16.88 -20.97 19.89
CA GLY A 58 -15.97 -22.01 19.43
C GLY A 58 -16.67 -23.10 18.62
N LYS A 59 -15.89 -23.94 17.94
CA LYS A 59 -16.42 -25.11 17.23
C LYS A 59 -17.09 -26.13 18.15
N ASP A 60 -16.70 -26.15 19.42
CA ASP A 60 -17.31 -26.95 20.49
C ASP A 60 -18.64 -26.35 21.00
N GLY A 61 -19.06 -25.21 20.45
CA GLY A 61 -20.27 -24.49 20.81
C GLY A 61 -20.15 -23.64 22.08
N LYS A 62 -18.99 -23.63 22.75
CA LYS A 62 -18.77 -22.81 23.95
C LYS A 62 -18.43 -21.38 23.58
N GLU A 63 -18.89 -20.46 24.41
CA GLU A 63 -18.49 -19.06 24.28
C GLU A 63 -17.14 -18.80 24.94
N PHE A 64 -16.33 -17.96 24.31
CA PHE A 64 -15.08 -17.48 24.87
C PHE A 64 -14.86 -16.01 24.50
N LYS A 65 -14.03 -15.32 25.27
CA LYS A 65 -13.60 -13.95 24.98
C LYS A 65 -12.15 -13.98 24.53
N LEU A 66 -11.80 -13.11 23.58
CA LEU A 66 -10.40 -12.89 23.24
C LEU A 66 -9.71 -12.21 24.43
N SER A 67 -8.61 -12.79 24.89
CA SER A 67 -7.75 -12.16 25.88
C SER A 67 -6.93 -11.05 25.23
N ASP A 68 -6.50 -10.08 26.03
CA ASP A 68 -5.57 -9.05 25.55
C ASP A 68 -4.31 -9.72 24.98
N PRO A 69 -3.91 -9.37 23.74
CA PRO A 69 -2.73 -9.94 23.13
C PRO A 69 -1.48 -9.41 23.86
N PHE A 70 -0.54 -10.30 24.13
CA PHE A 70 0.74 -9.96 24.71
C PHE A 70 1.86 -10.65 23.95
N GLY A 71 2.91 -9.89 23.64
CA GLY A 71 4.15 -10.41 23.08
C GLY A 71 5.33 -9.63 23.66
N PRO A 72 6.53 -10.25 23.77
CA PRO A 72 7.72 -9.51 24.14
C PRO A 72 8.01 -8.43 23.08
N GLU A 73 8.40 -7.23 23.53
CA GLU A 73 8.70 -6.09 22.63
C GLU A 73 9.84 -6.41 21.66
N LEU A 74 10.85 -7.13 22.14
CA LEU A 74 11.99 -7.61 21.36
C LEU A 74 12.26 -9.09 21.66
N PRO A 75 12.80 -9.85 20.69
CA PRO A 75 13.17 -11.24 20.92
C PRO A 75 14.27 -11.35 21.98
N VAL A 76 14.02 -12.13 23.03
CA VAL A 76 14.94 -12.32 24.19
C VAL A 76 16.33 -12.82 23.77
N LYS A 77 16.41 -13.56 22.65
CA LYS A 77 17.64 -14.12 22.11
C LYS A 77 18.28 -13.28 21.00
N GLY A 78 17.76 -12.07 20.74
CA GLY A 78 18.12 -11.26 19.58
C GLY A 78 17.34 -11.64 18.31
N PHE A 79 17.49 -10.84 17.26
CA PHE A 79 16.87 -11.10 15.96
C PHE A 79 17.65 -12.18 15.20
N ASP A 80 16.91 -13.08 14.54
CA ASP A 80 17.48 -13.97 13.54
C ASP A 80 17.81 -13.13 12.29
N PRO A 81 19.09 -13.06 11.83
CA PRO A 81 19.45 -12.27 10.65
C PRO A 81 18.85 -12.86 9.35
N GLY A 82 18.42 -14.11 9.36
CA GLY A 82 17.83 -14.78 8.21
C GLY A 82 18.83 -14.97 7.06
N VAL A 83 18.32 -14.84 5.83
CA VAL A 83 19.12 -14.97 4.60
C VAL A 83 19.78 -13.63 4.29
N ASP A 84 21.06 -13.66 3.94
CA ASP A 84 21.74 -12.46 3.43
C ASP A 84 21.12 -12.05 2.09
N THR A 85 20.37 -10.96 2.13
CA THR A 85 19.62 -10.37 1.00
C THR A 85 20.25 -9.06 0.54
N TYR A 86 21.32 -8.60 1.22
CA TYR A 86 21.99 -7.37 0.88
C TYR A 86 23.08 -7.61 -0.15
N GLN A 87 23.04 -6.84 -1.23
CA GLN A 87 24.13 -6.80 -2.20
C GLN A 87 24.87 -5.47 -2.05
N ALA A 88 26.08 -5.52 -1.48
CA ALA A 88 26.94 -4.35 -1.42
C ALA A 88 27.40 -3.93 -2.83
N PRO A 89 27.55 -2.61 -3.10
CA PRO A 89 28.24 -2.18 -4.31
C PRO A 89 29.70 -2.67 -4.27
N PRO A 90 30.31 -2.96 -5.43
CA PRO A 90 31.72 -3.31 -5.45
C PRO A 90 32.57 -2.11 -5.01
N PRO A 91 33.73 -2.35 -4.35
CA PRO A 91 34.63 -1.27 -3.92
C PRO A 91 35.14 -0.39 -5.06
N ASP A 92 35.27 -0.96 -6.26
CA ASP A 92 35.60 -0.27 -7.50
C ASP A 92 34.53 -0.58 -8.55
N GLY A 93 33.86 0.46 -9.03
CA GLY A 93 32.82 0.39 -10.06
C GLY A 93 33.29 0.83 -11.44
N ALA A 94 34.57 1.14 -11.65
CA ALA A 94 35.06 1.78 -12.87
C ALA A 94 34.82 0.97 -14.15
N SER A 95 34.72 -0.36 -14.05
CA SER A 95 34.46 -1.26 -15.17
C SER A 95 32.98 -1.60 -15.36
N LEU A 96 32.09 -1.17 -14.46
CA LEU A 96 30.66 -1.46 -14.54
C LEU A 96 30.02 -0.69 -15.69
N LYS A 97 29.14 -1.38 -16.43
CA LYS A 97 28.30 -0.78 -17.45
C LYS A 97 26.84 -1.01 -17.08
N VAL A 98 26.05 0.05 -17.18
CA VAL A 98 24.59 0.02 -17.01
C VAL A 98 23.99 0.36 -18.36
N ASP A 99 23.46 -0.65 -19.03
CA ASP A 99 22.91 -0.52 -20.38
C ASP A 99 21.37 -0.55 -20.34
N VAL A 100 20.75 0.29 -21.16
CA VAL A 100 19.28 0.31 -21.37
C VAL A 100 19.00 -0.06 -22.82
N ASP A 101 18.30 -1.18 -23.04
CA ASP A 101 17.90 -1.60 -24.38
C ASP A 101 16.95 -0.54 -25.00
N PRO A 102 17.26 0.05 -26.17
CA PRO A 102 16.38 0.99 -26.85
C PRO A 102 15.00 0.44 -27.20
N LYS A 103 14.81 -0.89 -27.21
CA LYS A 103 13.51 -1.55 -27.45
C LYS A 103 12.79 -1.96 -26.16
N SER A 104 13.38 -1.69 -24.99
CA SER A 104 12.80 -2.01 -23.69
C SER A 104 11.42 -1.37 -23.54
N GLN A 105 10.48 -2.14 -22.97
CA GLN A 105 9.14 -1.66 -22.59
C GLN A 105 9.03 -1.36 -21.09
N ARG A 106 10.15 -1.41 -20.36
CA ARG A 106 10.20 -1.19 -18.89
C ARG A 106 11.15 -0.08 -18.47
N LEU A 107 12.22 0.15 -19.23
CA LEU A 107 13.25 1.15 -18.94
C LEU A 107 13.46 2.01 -20.17
N GLN A 108 13.51 3.33 -19.98
CA GLN A 108 13.78 4.31 -21.03
C GLN A 108 14.71 5.37 -20.47
N LEU A 109 15.69 5.80 -21.26
CA LEU A 109 16.53 6.94 -20.89
C LEU A 109 15.69 8.22 -20.95
N LEU A 110 15.91 9.12 -19.98
CA LEU A 110 15.20 10.40 -19.95
C LEU A 110 15.76 11.34 -21.02
N GLU A 111 14.88 11.90 -21.83
CA GLU A 111 15.21 13.00 -22.71
C GLU A 111 15.12 14.33 -21.94
N PRO A 112 16.07 15.26 -22.13
CA PRO A 112 15.97 16.58 -21.52
C PRO A 112 14.69 17.29 -21.95
N PHE A 113 14.00 17.93 -21.02
CA PHE A 113 12.90 18.85 -21.35
C PHE A 113 13.43 20.07 -22.11
N ASP A 114 12.54 20.69 -22.89
CA ASP A 114 12.83 21.95 -23.56
C ASP A 114 13.23 23.02 -22.54
N VAL A 115 14.24 23.82 -22.91
CA VAL A 115 14.64 24.99 -22.12
C VAL A 115 13.56 26.06 -22.21
N TRP A 116 13.40 26.85 -21.15
CA TRP A 116 12.50 28.00 -21.18
C TRP A 116 12.95 29.01 -22.25
N ASP A 117 12.01 29.51 -23.05
CA ASP A 117 12.28 30.39 -24.19
C ASP A 117 12.41 31.88 -23.83
N GLY A 118 12.30 32.21 -22.53
CA GLY A 118 12.40 33.57 -22.03
C GLY A 118 11.12 34.40 -22.13
N LYS A 119 10.01 33.82 -22.61
CA LYS A 119 8.75 34.53 -22.84
C LYS A 119 7.69 34.15 -21.81
N ASP A 120 6.68 35.01 -21.70
CA ASP A 120 5.49 34.76 -20.91
C ASP A 120 4.59 33.71 -21.59
N TYR A 121 3.93 32.89 -20.78
CA TYR A 121 2.90 31.96 -21.24
C TYR A 121 1.55 32.68 -21.37
N VAL A 122 1.22 33.13 -22.59
CA VAL A 122 -0.03 33.81 -22.93
C VAL A 122 -1.03 32.85 -23.57
N ASP A 123 -2.33 33.08 -23.30
CA ASP A 123 -3.46 32.31 -23.86
C ASP A 123 -3.39 30.78 -23.64
N MET A 124 -2.89 30.37 -22.47
CA MET A 124 -2.76 28.95 -22.12
C MET A 124 -4.13 28.26 -21.99
N THR A 125 -4.22 27.05 -22.56
CA THR A 125 -5.41 26.21 -22.44
C THR A 125 -5.48 25.56 -21.07
N ILE A 126 -6.61 25.71 -20.38
CA ILE A 126 -6.90 24.96 -19.14
C ILE A 126 -7.25 23.51 -19.53
N LEU A 127 -6.33 22.57 -19.31
CA LEU A 127 -6.54 21.15 -19.59
C LEU A 127 -7.65 20.54 -18.72
N ILE A 128 -7.64 20.84 -17.43
CA ILE A 128 -8.61 20.33 -16.46
C ILE A 128 -8.77 21.30 -15.29
N LYS A 129 -10.01 21.56 -14.89
CA LYS A 129 -10.33 22.26 -13.64
C LYS A 129 -10.71 21.24 -12.57
N VAL A 130 -9.72 20.84 -11.77
CA VAL A 130 -9.91 19.86 -10.71
C VAL A 130 -10.81 20.43 -9.60
N LYS A 131 -11.77 19.64 -9.13
CA LYS A 131 -12.66 19.98 -8.02
C LYS A 131 -12.41 19.04 -6.85
N GLY A 132 -12.15 19.60 -5.67
CA GLY A 132 -11.96 18.82 -4.44
C GLY A 132 -10.58 18.18 -4.35
N LYS A 133 -10.52 16.97 -3.79
CA LYS A 133 -9.26 16.27 -3.49
C LYS A 133 -8.64 15.66 -4.75
N CYS A 134 -7.33 15.89 -4.93
CA CYS A 134 -6.53 15.29 -5.99
C CYS A 134 -5.16 14.89 -5.42
N THR A 135 -4.99 13.60 -5.15
CA THR A 135 -3.72 13.03 -4.65
C THR A 135 -2.83 12.58 -5.81
N THR A 136 -1.58 12.20 -5.53
CA THR A 136 -0.68 11.64 -6.53
C THR A 136 -1.26 10.42 -7.25
N ASP A 137 -2.03 9.56 -6.55
CA ASP A 137 -2.72 8.42 -7.18
C ASP A 137 -3.78 8.84 -8.22
N HIS A 138 -4.31 10.07 -8.16
CA HIS A 138 -5.23 10.59 -9.18
C HIS A 138 -4.50 11.14 -10.41
N ILE A 139 -3.23 11.55 -10.25
CA ILE A 139 -2.39 12.13 -11.31
C ILE A 139 -1.60 11.03 -12.02
N SER A 140 -1.04 10.10 -11.25
CA SER A 140 -0.21 8.97 -11.70
C SER A 140 -0.51 7.77 -10.81
N ALA A 141 -1.42 6.92 -11.25
CA ALA A 141 -1.83 5.74 -10.51
C ALA A 141 -0.68 4.71 -10.42
N ALA A 142 -0.66 3.92 -9.35
CA ALA A 142 0.23 2.77 -9.19
C ALA A 142 -0.44 1.49 -9.75
N GLY A 143 -0.28 0.34 -9.08
CA GLY A 143 -0.94 -0.91 -9.48
C GLY A 143 -0.37 -1.43 -10.80
N PRO A 144 -1.17 -1.59 -11.88
CA PRO A 144 -0.67 -2.09 -13.17
C PRO A 144 0.34 -1.16 -13.87
N TRP A 145 0.54 0.06 -13.37
CA TRP A 145 1.47 1.05 -13.93
C TRP A 145 2.91 0.95 -13.40
N LEU A 146 3.21 0.02 -12.49
CA LEU A 146 4.58 -0.28 -11.99
C LEU A 146 5.17 -1.50 -12.71
#